data_AF-A0A425HUI4-F1
#
_entry.id   AF-A0A425HUI4-F1
#
_cell.length_a   1.000
_cell.length_b   1.000
_cell.length_c   1.000
_cell.angle_alpha   90.00
_cell.angle_beta   90.00
_cell.angle_gamma   90.00
#
_symmetry.space_group_name_H-M   'P 1'
#
loop_
_entity.id
_entity.type
_entity.pdbx_description
1 polymer ?
#
loop_
_entity_poly.entity_id
_entity_poly.type
_entity_poly.pdbx_seq_one_letter_code
_entity_poly.pdbx_strand_id
1 'polypeptide(L)'
;MVSCKRLAASRRQCLFFNACLFCLFICTVQIRAIAGADPEKCDQDGSLLNLRVTGNSSVEFKCGGAVPNLHPNPGKTPPIVCENSSCTNEVPLNIPNATLVKDSSGKATFTVSDASVGATTVYLKCSSLANTAARVGAGQPGQEAEKEKTCIVQTSVWGPPIKGSKEYPTPDACKNGTLSLEVNPSKKSVTFACGDNETLSPELFDMVFSTKECTTSSTLAEHLSGASLVQHARTNAADDKKPAYTFSVTSLPTEEKTLCYQCTKKNAQMKGEAQNTCKVLIKVAKQETDTGSTTVAPPNESRAEHGQWNTALMISLITIPVVLMKML
;
A
#
# COMPACT_ATOMS: atom_id res chain seq x y z
N MET A 1 83.85 -16.56 18.14
CA MET A 1 84.66 -16.83 19.34
C MET A 1 83.78 -16.58 20.56
N VAL A 2 83.60 -17.62 21.38
CA VAL A 2 82.77 -17.60 22.59
C VAL A 2 83.42 -16.71 23.65
N SER A 3 82.65 -15.79 24.25
CA SER A 3 82.81 -15.56 25.70
C SER A 3 81.56 -14.96 26.31
N CYS A 4 80.85 -15.84 27.00
CA CYS A 4 79.79 -15.55 27.95
C CYS A 4 80.44 -15.30 29.32
N LYS A 5 80.17 -14.15 29.96
CA LYS A 5 80.30 -14.01 31.43
C LYS A 5 79.18 -13.14 32.01
N ARG A 6 78.17 -13.85 32.50
CA ARG A 6 77.49 -13.77 33.82
C ARG A 6 77.06 -12.40 34.36
N LEU A 7 75.74 -12.19 34.25
CA LEU A 7 74.77 -11.93 35.32
C LEU A 7 75.30 -11.57 36.73
N ALA A 8 74.86 -10.42 37.22
CA ALA A 8 74.42 -10.23 38.60
C ALA A 8 73.15 -9.37 38.59
N ALA A 9 72.01 -10.00 38.87
CA ALA A 9 70.69 -9.37 38.93
C ALA A 9 70.56 -8.55 40.22
N SER A 10 70.24 -7.26 40.09
CA SER A 10 69.71 -6.46 41.19
C SER A 10 68.20 -6.31 41.03
N ARG A 11 67.54 -6.87 42.03
CA ARG A 11 66.13 -7.19 42.19
C ARG A 11 65.34 -5.93 42.55
N ARG A 12 65.00 -5.06 41.58
CA ARG A 12 64.10 -3.91 41.88
C ARG A 12 63.36 -3.21 40.72
N GLN A 13 63.29 -3.81 39.53
CA GLN A 13 62.59 -3.19 38.38
C GLN A 13 61.84 -4.24 37.55
N CYS A 14 60.80 -4.87 38.10
CA CYS A 14 59.91 -5.77 37.36
C CYS A 14 58.45 -5.67 37.81
N LEU A 15 57.97 -4.46 38.16
CA LEU A 15 56.56 -4.26 38.54
C LEU A 15 55.85 -3.12 37.81
N PHE A 16 56.51 -2.43 36.87
CA PHE A 16 55.89 -1.30 36.13
C PHE A 16 55.71 -1.53 34.62
N PHE A 17 56.09 -2.70 34.09
CA PHE A 17 56.02 -2.98 32.64
C PHE A 17 54.89 -3.90 32.19
N ASN A 18 54.01 -4.33 33.11
CA ASN A 18 52.89 -5.25 32.79
C ASN A 18 51.49 -4.61 32.93
N ALA A 19 51.39 -3.32 33.24
CA ALA A 19 50.12 -2.60 33.32
C ALA A 19 49.78 -1.80 32.04
N CYS A 20 50.78 -1.49 31.20
CA CYS A 20 50.57 -0.61 30.03
C CYS A 20 50.08 -1.36 28.77
N LEU A 21 50.30 -2.68 28.70
CA LEU A 21 49.86 -3.51 27.56
C LEU A 21 48.41 -4.02 27.71
N PHE A 22 47.85 -4.02 28.93
CA PHE A 22 46.43 -4.34 29.14
C PHE A 22 45.49 -3.14 28.91
N CYS A 23 45.97 -1.90 29.08
CA CYS A 23 45.17 -0.70 28.79
C CYS A 23 45.05 -0.38 27.29
N LEU A 24 45.99 -0.86 26.46
CA LEU A 24 45.95 -0.64 25.01
C LEU A 24 45.13 -1.68 24.24
N PHE A 25 44.75 -2.80 24.87
CA PHE A 25 43.88 -3.81 24.25
C PHE A 25 42.39 -3.65 24.60
N ILE A 26 42.05 -2.77 25.56
CA ILE A 26 40.65 -2.48 25.94
C ILE A 26 40.08 -1.28 25.16
N CYS A 27 40.90 -0.56 24.37
CA CYS A 27 40.46 0.63 23.63
C CYS A 27 40.08 0.42 22.16
N THR A 28 40.14 -0.79 21.60
CA THR A 28 39.83 -1.03 20.16
C THR A 28 38.60 -1.88 19.89
N VAL A 29 37.82 -2.23 20.92
CA VAL A 29 36.50 -2.85 20.74
C VAL A 29 35.45 -1.92 21.35
N GLN A 30 35.42 -0.69 20.85
CA GLN A 30 34.17 0.07 20.78
C GLN A 30 33.28 -0.68 19.79
N ILE A 31 32.62 -1.75 20.26
CA ILE A 31 31.36 -2.18 19.65
C ILE A 31 30.50 -0.94 19.75
N ARG A 32 30.41 -0.19 18.65
CA ARG A 32 29.30 0.72 18.43
C ARG A 32 28.09 -0.18 18.54
N ALA A 33 27.49 -0.22 19.72
CA ALA A 33 26.07 -0.50 19.83
C ALA A 33 25.45 0.52 18.90
N ILE A 34 25.07 0.07 17.71
CA ILE A 34 24.11 0.80 16.89
C ILE A 34 22.90 0.82 17.81
N ALA A 35 22.71 1.91 18.55
CA ALA A 35 21.47 2.15 19.24
C ALA A 35 20.41 2.05 18.15
N GLY A 36 19.68 0.93 18.15
CA GLY A 36 18.56 0.77 17.23
C GLY A 36 17.68 1.99 17.43
N ALA A 37 17.30 2.65 16.33
CA ALA A 37 16.33 3.73 16.43
C ALA A 37 15.10 3.20 17.17
N ASP A 38 14.56 3.98 18.10
CA ASP A 38 13.33 3.60 18.79
C ASP A 38 12.22 3.37 17.75
N PRO A 39 11.41 2.30 17.89
CA PRO A 39 10.35 2.01 16.94
C PRO A 39 9.30 3.12 16.93
N GLU A 40 8.68 3.34 15.78
CA GLU A 40 7.59 4.32 15.65
C GLU A 40 6.40 3.92 16.54
N LYS A 41 5.63 4.90 17.03
CA LYS A 41 4.57 4.66 18.02
C LYS A 41 3.19 5.01 17.48
N CYS A 42 2.23 4.17 17.84
CA CYS A 42 0.80 4.36 17.62
C CYS A 42 0.17 4.34 19.02
N ASP A 43 0.02 5.51 19.63
CA ASP A 43 -0.26 5.66 21.06
C ASP A 43 -1.37 6.66 21.42
N GLN A 44 -1.90 7.37 20.43
CA GLN A 44 -2.96 8.37 20.58
C GLN A 44 -4.27 7.90 19.95
N ASP A 45 -5.38 8.18 20.62
CA ASP A 45 -6.73 7.91 20.09
C ASP A 45 -7.02 8.75 18.84
N GLY A 46 -7.63 8.12 17.83
CA GLY A 46 -7.95 8.72 16.53
C GLY A 46 -6.76 9.03 15.63
N SER A 47 -5.54 8.62 16.01
CA SER A 47 -4.33 8.89 15.24
C SER A 47 -4.05 7.83 14.15
N LEU A 48 -3.19 8.20 13.20
CA LEU A 48 -2.72 7.35 12.10
C LEU A 48 -1.19 7.29 12.12
N LEU A 49 -0.65 6.07 12.20
CA LEU A 49 0.75 5.78 11.97
C LEU A 49 0.94 5.29 10.52
N ASN A 50 1.64 6.08 9.70
CA ASN A 50 1.93 5.77 8.31
C ASN A 50 3.33 5.18 8.17
N LEU A 51 3.41 3.85 8.00
CA LEU A 51 4.66 3.14 7.79
C LEU A 51 4.91 2.91 6.30
N ARG A 52 6.19 2.83 5.94
CA ARG A 52 6.63 2.68 4.56
C ARG A 52 7.76 1.67 4.43
N VAL A 53 7.52 0.65 3.62
CA VAL A 53 8.51 -0.34 3.22
C VAL A 53 8.92 -0.06 1.78
N THR A 54 10.20 0.23 1.56
CA THR A 54 10.78 0.47 0.24
C THR A 54 11.82 -0.60 -0.08
N GLY A 55 11.70 -1.25 -1.24
CA GLY A 55 12.59 -2.35 -1.61
C GLY A 55 12.57 -3.49 -0.60
N ASN A 56 13.75 -4.10 -0.36
CA ASN A 56 13.91 -5.17 0.64
C ASN A 56 14.22 -4.56 2.00
N SER A 57 13.19 -4.14 2.74
CA SER A 57 13.36 -3.50 4.04
C SER A 57 12.33 -3.96 5.07
N SER A 58 12.54 -3.51 6.31
CA SER A 58 11.62 -3.71 7.42
C SER A 58 11.29 -2.39 8.08
N VAL A 59 10.10 -2.34 8.69
CA VAL A 59 9.65 -1.25 9.55
C VAL A 59 9.28 -1.82 10.91
N GLU A 60 9.55 -1.04 11.96
CA GLU A 60 9.27 -1.43 13.34
C GLU A 60 8.34 -0.41 13.99
N PHE A 61 7.33 -0.90 14.72
CA PHE A 61 6.41 -0.05 15.45
C PHE A 61 5.93 -0.68 16.76
N LYS A 62 5.35 0.13 17.64
CA LYS A 62 4.73 -0.29 18.90
C LYS A 62 3.38 0.38 19.11
N CYS A 63 2.41 -0.42 19.57
CA CYS A 63 1.22 0.10 20.22
C CYS A 63 1.57 0.58 21.63
N GLY A 64 1.04 1.73 22.03
CA GLY A 64 1.37 2.33 23.33
C GLY A 64 0.26 3.23 23.86
N GLY A 65 0.56 3.96 24.94
CA GLY A 65 -0.31 5.00 25.48
C GLY A 65 -1.74 4.52 25.73
N ALA A 66 -2.70 5.20 25.12
CA ALA A 66 -4.13 4.91 25.29
C ALA A 66 -4.62 3.65 24.53
N VAL A 67 -3.77 3.08 23.67
CA VAL A 67 -4.13 2.03 22.72
C VAL A 67 -3.09 0.90 22.71
N PRO A 68 -2.80 0.23 23.83
CA PRO A 68 -1.64 -0.66 23.96
C PRO A 68 -1.76 -2.00 23.19
N ASN A 69 -2.93 -2.36 22.68
CA ASN A 69 -3.18 -3.69 22.12
C ASN A 69 -3.11 -3.70 20.59
N LEU A 70 -2.17 -4.45 20.01
CA LEU A 70 -2.09 -4.66 18.56
C LEU A 70 -3.12 -5.68 18.06
N HIS A 71 -3.89 -5.31 17.06
CA HIS A 71 -4.93 -6.09 16.42
C HIS A 71 -4.83 -6.03 14.87
N PRO A 72 -4.92 -7.15 14.14
CA PRO A 72 -4.90 -8.51 14.63
C PRO A 72 -3.57 -8.85 15.31
N ASN A 73 -3.58 -9.81 16.23
CA ASN A 73 -2.36 -10.22 16.92
C ASN A 73 -1.47 -11.07 15.97
N PRO A 74 -0.21 -10.69 15.73
CA PRO A 74 0.70 -11.48 14.90
C PRO A 74 1.09 -12.77 15.65
N GLY A 75 0.44 -13.89 15.31
CA GLY A 75 0.74 -15.21 15.88
C GLY A 75 0.26 -16.39 15.04
N LYS A 76 -0.41 -16.13 13.91
CA LYS A 76 -0.82 -17.14 12.94
C LYS A 76 0.17 -17.18 11.78
N THR A 77 0.22 -18.31 11.07
CA THR A 77 1.00 -18.47 9.82
C THR A 77 0.05 -18.91 8.71
N PRO A 78 -0.13 -18.12 7.63
CA PRO A 78 0.42 -16.78 7.45
C PRO A 78 -0.12 -15.78 8.51
N PRO A 79 0.60 -14.68 8.79
CA PRO A 79 0.07 -13.60 9.63
C PRO A 79 -1.26 -13.09 9.10
N ILE A 80 -2.08 -12.50 9.97
CA ILE A 80 -3.36 -11.90 9.61
C ILE A 80 -3.25 -10.38 9.75
N VAL A 81 -3.85 -9.66 8.81
CA VAL A 81 -3.94 -8.20 8.77
C VAL A 81 -5.38 -7.77 8.54
N CYS A 82 -5.69 -6.49 8.73
CA CYS A 82 -6.99 -5.95 8.38
C CYS A 82 -7.08 -5.74 6.86
N GLU A 83 -8.25 -5.98 6.28
CA GLU A 83 -8.54 -5.69 4.88
C GLU A 83 -8.51 -4.17 4.60
N ASN A 84 -8.95 -3.36 5.57
CA ASN A 84 -9.06 -1.91 5.48
C ASN A 84 -8.89 -1.27 6.87
N SER A 85 -8.93 0.06 6.96
CA SER A 85 -8.63 0.83 8.17
C SER A 85 -9.65 0.64 9.31
N SER A 86 -10.90 0.28 8.99
CA SER A 86 -11.91 -0.03 10.01
C SER A 86 -11.60 -1.32 10.78
N CYS A 87 -10.83 -2.21 10.16
CA CYS A 87 -10.51 -3.54 10.68
C CYS A 87 -11.73 -4.37 11.12
N THR A 88 -12.85 -4.25 10.39
CA THR A 88 -14.01 -5.13 10.61
C THR A 88 -13.78 -6.52 10.02
N ASN A 89 -12.95 -6.62 8.97
CA ASN A 89 -12.58 -7.86 8.30
C ASN A 89 -11.08 -8.09 8.42
N GLU A 90 -10.73 -9.33 8.75
CA GLU A 90 -9.38 -9.84 8.85
C GLU A 90 -9.06 -10.75 7.66
N VAL A 91 -7.90 -10.58 7.04
CA VAL A 91 -7.44 -11.38 5.90
C VAL A 91 -6.02 -11.91 6.13
N PRO A 92 -5.67 -13.09 5.58
CA PRO A 92 -4.29 -13.54 5.54
C PRO A 92 -3.39 -12.50 4.84
N LEU A 93 -2.18 -12.29 5.38
CA LEU A 93 -1.15 -11.49 4.74
C LEU A 93 -0.75 -12.14 3.43
N ASN A 94 -1.27 -11.60 2.32
CA ASN A 94 -1.05 -12.13 0.98
C ASN A 94 0.00 -11.28 0.22
N ILE A 95 1.15 -11.07 0.85
CA ILE A 95 2.29 -10.39 0.24
C ILE A 95 3.43 -11.40 0.17
N PRO A 96 3.93 -11.75 -1.03
CA PRO A 96 5.02 -12.70 -1.18
C PRO A 96 6.23 -12.31 -0.33
N ASN A 97 6.78 -13.27 0.41
CA ASN A 97 7.99 -13.09 1.23
C ASN A 97 7.88 -11.95 2.28
N ALA A 98 6.65 -11.60 2.69
CA ALA A 98 6.40 -10.66 3.76
C ALA A 98 6.15 -11.39 5.10
N THR A 99 6.62 -10.80 6.18
CA THR A 99 6.40 -11.30 7.55
C THR A 99 5.94 -10.18 8.46
N LEU A 100 5.13 -10.54 9.46
CA LEU A 100 4.75 -9.67 10.56
C LEU A 100 4.96 -10.45 11.85
N VAL A 101 5.90 -10.00 12.66
CA VAL A 101 6.28 -10.67 13.92
C VAL A 101 6.15 -9.67 15.06
N LYS A 102 5.61 -10.12 16.19
CA LYS A 102 5.58 -9.35 17.43
C LYS A 102 6.48 -10.01 18.46
N ASP A 103 7.45 -9.25 18.99
CA ASP A 103 8.35 -9.73 20.04
C ASP A 103 7.73 -9.63 21.45
N SER A 104 8.44 -10.18 22.45
CA SER A 104 8.01 -10.14 23.85
C SER A 104 7.95 -8.72 24.45
N SER A 105 8.61 -7.75 23.82
CA SER A 105 8.57 -6.34 24.21
C SER A 105 7.38 -5.58 23.59
N GLY A 106 6.51 -6.28 22.86
CA GLY A 106 5.39 -5.71 22.12
C GLY A 106 5.78 -5.00 20.83
N LYS A 107 7.05 -5.09 20.40
CA LYS A 107 7.50 -4.53 19.12
C LYS A 107 7.00 -5.38 17.97
N ALA A 108 6.31 -4.76 17.04
CA ALA A 108 5.92 -5.39 15.79
C ALA A 108 6.91 -4.99 14.70
N THR A 109 7.41 -5.98 13.96
CA THR A 109 8.31 -5.80 12.82
C THR A 109 7.63 -6.37 11.58
N PHE A 110 7.39 -5.51 10.60
CA PHE A 110 6.89 -5.89 9.28
C PHE A 110 8.06 -5.88 8.29
N THR A 111 8.32 -7.01 7.63
CA THR A 111 9.45 -7.18 6.72
C THR A 111 8.96 -7.60 5.35
N VAL A 112 9.54 -7.04 4.29
CA VAL A 112 9.39 -7.52 2.91
C VAL A 112 10.77 -7.88 2.39
N SER A 113 10.98 -9.15 2.06
CA SER A 113 12.29 -9.65 1.61
C SER A 113 12.45 -9.68 0.09
N ASP A 114 11.40 -9.34 -0.65
CA ASP A 114 11.37 -9.34 -2.11
C ASP A 114 10.76 -8.04 -2.66
N ALA A 115 11.62 -7.20 -3.26
CA ALA A 115 11.28 -5.91 -3.82
C ALA A 115 10.49 -6.00 -5.14
N SER A 116 10.33 -7.20 -5.69
CA SER A 116 9.49 -7.42 -6.86
C SER A 116 7.99 -7.46 -6.53
N VAL A 117 7.66 -7.42 -5.24
CA VAL A 117 6.29 -7.27 -4.75
C VAL A 117 5.66 -6.01 -5.36
N GLY A 118 4.51 -6.17 -6.01
CA GLY A 118 3.72 -5.06 -6.50
C GLY A 118 3.28 -4.14 -5.36
N ALA A 119 3.06 -2.86 -5.67
CA ALA A 119 2.62 -1.88 -4.68
C ALA A 119 1.33 -2.33 -4.00
N THR A 120 1.30 -2.26 -2.66
CA THR A 120 0.15 -2.69 -1.86
C THR A 120 0.15 -2.00 -0.50
N THR A 121 -0.95 -2.11 0.23
CA THR A 121 -1.15 -1.50 1.55
C THR A 121 -1.81 -2.52 2.47
N VAL A 122 -1.31 -2.64 3.69
CA VAL A 122 -1.94 -3.44 4.75
C VAL A 122 -2.25 -2.58 5.96
N TYR A 123 -3.29 -2.97 6.70
CA TYR A 123 -3.76 -2.24 7.86
C TYR A 123 -3.66 -3.10 9.11
N LEU A 124 -3.30 -2.46 10.22
CA LEU A 124 -3.36 -2.98 11.58
C LEU A 124 -4.00 -1.89 12.45
N LYS A 125 -4.48 -2.26 13.63
CA LYS A 125 -5.11 -1.36 14.61
C LYS A 125 -4.46 -1.55 15.98
N CYS A 126 -4.07 -0.46 16.61
CA CYS A 126 -3.81 -0.42 18.04
C CYS A 126 -5.11 -0.03 18.77
N SER A 127 -5.45 -0.73 19.85
CA SER A 127 -6.73 -0.57 20.56
C SER A 127 -6.56 -0.48 22.07
N SER A 128 -7.45 0.26 22.74
CA SER A 128 -7.59 0.21 24.20
C SER A 128 -8.13 -1.13 24.70
N LEU A 129 -8.85 -1.87 23.84
CA LEU A 129 -9.42 -3.17 24.16
C LEU A 129 -8.42 -4.29 23.86
N ALA A 130 -8.33 -5.27 24.76
CA ALA A 130 -7.56 -6.48 24.51
C ALA A 130 -8.22 -7.33 23.40
N ASN A 131 -7.41 -8.10 22.65
CA ASN A 131 -7.79 -8.95 21.51
C ASN A 131 -8.82 -10.08 21.79
N THR A 132 -9.54 -10.05 22.92
CA THR A 132 -10.61 -11.00 23.18
C THR A 132 -11.85 -10.56 22.39
N ALA A 133 -12.30 -11.42 21.48
CA ALA A 133 -13.55 -11.32 20.72
C ALA A 133 -14.83 -11.33 21.60
N ALA A 134 -14.83 -10.66 22.76
CA ALA A 134 -15.87 -10.77 23.76
C ALA A 134 -16.16 -9.42 24.42
N ARG A 135 -16.96 -8.60 23.75
CA ARG A 135 -18.05 -7.84 24.39
C ARG A 135 -19.30 -7.84 23.51
N VAL A 136 -19.82 -9.04 23.22
CA VAL A 136 -21.27 -9.22 23.22
C VAL A 136 -21.68 -9.19 24.70
N GLY A 137 -21.79 -8.00 25.30
CA GLY A 137 -22.43 -7.84 26.60
C GLY A 137 -23.95 -7.95 26.39
N ALA A 138 -24.74 -8.71 27.15
CA ALA A 138 -24.61 -9.03 28.57
C ALA A 138 -24.06 -7.83 29.38
N GLY A 139 -24.61 -6.64 29.11
CA GLY A 139 -24.45 -5.48 29.99
C GLY A 139 -25.59 -5.44 30.99
N GLN A 140 -25.28 -5.28 32.28
CA GLN A 140 -26.25 -4.84 33.27
C GLN A 140 -26.85 -3.49 32.84
N PRO A 141 -28.14 -3.23 33.08
CA PRO A 141 -28.77 -1.96 32.68
C PRO A 141 -28.13 -0.81 33.46
N GLY A 142 -27.46 0.13 32.77
CA GLY A 142 -27.10 1.43 33.35
C GLY A 142 -25.63 1.88 33.27
N GLN A 143 -24.71 1.10 32.69
CA GLN A 143 -23.34 1.58 32.41
C GLN A 143 -23.15 1.82 30.90
N GLU A 144 -22.93 3.07 30.53
CA GLU A 144 -22.53 3.47 29.18
C GLU A 144 -21.17 2.83 28.89
N ALA A 145 -21.12 1.97 27.87
CA ALA A 145 -19.88 1.29 27.50
C ALA A 145 -18.86 2.35 27.07
N GLU A 146 -17.71 2.40 27.75
CA GLU A 146 -16.61 3.30 27.35
C GLU A 146 -16.21 2.99 25.90
N LYS A 147 -16.24 4.02 25.06
CA LYS A 147 -15.94 3.90 23.63
C LYS A 147 -14.50 3.41 23.44
N GLU A 148 -14.31 2.41 22.58
CA GLU A 148 -12.97 1.93 22.18
C GLU A 148 -12.14 3.08 21.61
N LYS A 149 -10.92 3.24 22.13
CA LYS A 149 -9.92 4.15 21.57
C LYS A 149 -9.08 3.39 20.57
N THR A 150 -8.73 4.03 19.45
CA THR A 150 -8.03 3.36 18.36
C THR A 150 -6.93 4.22 17.76
N CYS A 151 -5.88 3.58 17.27
CA CYS A 151 -4.89 4.19 16.39
C CYS A 151 -4.69 3.24 15.21
N ILE A 152 -4.74 3.77 13.99
CA ILE A 152 -4.62 2.97 12.77
C ILE A 152 -3.14 2.92 12.37
N VAL A 153 -2.66 1.73 12.00
CA VAL A 153 -1.34 1.54 11.42
C VAL A 153 -1.53 1.19 9.95
N GLN A 154 -1.21 2.12 9.06
CA GLN A 154 -1.24 1.92 7.61
C GLN A 154 0.19 1.64 7.14
N THR A 155 0.45 0.43 6.64
CA THR A 155 1.77 0.05 6.11
C THR A 155 1.72 -0.04 4.60
N SER A 156 2.38 0.89 3.94
CA SER A 156 2.54 0.92 2.48
C SER A 156 3.79 0.13 2.07
N VAL A 157 3.62 -0.86 1.19
CA VAL A 157 4.71 -1.54 0.50
C VAL A 157 4.84 -0.93 -0.88
N TRP A 158 5.94 -0.23 -1.10
CA TRP A 158 6.13 0.52 -2.33
C TRP A 158 6.53 -0.40 -3.47
N GLY A 159 5.76 -0.34 -4.55
CA GLY A 159 6.20 -0.87 -5.83
C GLY A 159 7.32 -0.01 -6.42
N PRO A 160 8.06 -0.54 -7.42
CA PRO A 160 9.01 0.25 -8.17
C PRO A 160 8.29 1.41 -8.90
N PRO A 161 9.05 2.41 -9.38
CA PRO A 161 8.51 3.42 -10.28
C PRO A 161 7.82 2.77 -11.47
N ILE A 162 6.71 3.38 -11.90
CA ILE A 162 5.92 2.88 -13.01
C ILE A 162 6.77 2.96 -14.28
N LYS A 163 7.01 1.82 -14.91
CA LYS A 163 7.88 1.70 -16.09
C LYS A 163 7.49 2.72 -17.16
N GLY A 164 8.48 3.47 -17.64
CA GLY A 164 8.28 4.50 -18.67
C GLY A 164 7.83 5.87 -18.14
N SER A 165 7.56 6.00 -16.84
CA SER A 165 7.26 7.30 -16.21
C SER A 165 8.56 8.00 -15.84
N LYS A 166 8.85 9.14 -16.50
CA LYS A 166 9.95 10.03 -16.10
C LYS A 166 9.49 11.07 -15.07
N GLU A 167 8.21 11.41 -15.12
CA GLU A 167 7.55 12.35 -14.22
C GLU A 167 6.10 11.89 -14.04
N TYR A 168 5.51 12.22 -12.90
CA TYR A 168 4.12 11.92 -12.60
C TYR A 168 3.30 13.20 -12.69
N PRO A 169 2.08 13.16 -13.25
CA PRO A 169 1.17 14.30 -13.21
C PRO A 169 1.02 14.78 -11.77
N THR A 170 1.33 16.05 -11.54
CA THR A 170 1.07 16.76 -10.30
C THR A 170 0.02 17.83 -10.58
N PRO A 171 -0.86 18.15 -9.63
CA PRO A 171 -1.68 19.36 -9.77
C PRO A 171 -0.75 20.58 -9.83
N ASP A 172 -0.94 21.45 -10.83
CA ASP A 172 -0.15 22.67 -11.03
C ASP A 172 -0.06 23.47 -9.72
N ALA A 173 1.14 23.99 -9.42
CA ALA A 173 1.52 24.65 -8.17
C ALA A 173 0.35 25.40 -7.50
N CYS A 174 -0.07 24.92 -6.32
CA CYS A 174 -1.35 25.21 -5.66
C CYS A 174 -1.72 26.70 -5.51
N LYS A 175 -2.24 27.29 -6.59
CA LYS A 175 -3.16 28.44 -6.60
C LYS A 175 -4.45 27.97 -7.29
N ASN A 176 -5.25 27.14 -6.61
CA ASN A 176 -6.48 26.49 -7.13
C ASN A 176 -6.27 25.45 -8.25
N GLY A 177 -5.11 24.80 -8.32
CA GLY A 177 -4.83 23.76 -9.32
C GLY A 177 -5.73 22.53 -9.15
N THR A 178 -6.31 22.06 -10.26
CA THR A 178 -7.06 20.80 -10.34
C THR A 178 -6.42 19.89 -11.38
N LEU A 179 -5.95 18.72 -10.96
CA LEU A 179 -5.53 17.65 -11.83
C LEU A 179 -6.72 16.73 -12.11
N SER A 180 -7.16 16.67 -13.37
CA SER A 180 -8.23 15.76 -13.79
C SER A 180 -7.65 14.52 -14.46
N LEU A 181 -8.03 13.35 -13.98
CA LEU A 181 -7.60 12.04 -14.46
C LEU A 181 -8.82 11.21 -14.84
N GLU A 182 -8.65 10.29 -15.78
CA GLU A 182 -9.73 9.42 -16.26
C GLU A 182 -9.33 7.95 -16.22
N VAL A 183 -10.23 7.14 -15.68
CA VAL A 183 -10.24 5.67 -15.74
C VAL A 183 -11.39 5.23 -16.62
N ASN A 184 -11.11 4.41 -17.63
CA ASN A 184 -12.07 3.98 -18.65
C ASN A 184 -11.78 2.53 -19.12
N PRO A 185 -12.54 1.96 -20.08
CA PRO A 185 -12.33 0.59 -20.52
C PRO A 185 -10.91 0.26 -20.98
N SER A 186 -10.24 1.21 -21.65
CA SER A 186 -8.87 1.04 -22.15
C SER A 186 -7.79 1.31 -21.10
N LYS A 187 -8.14 2.03 -20.02
CA LYS A 187 -7.20 2.45 -18.97
C LYS A 187 -7.84 2.27 -17.59
N LYS A 188 -7.56 1.12 -16.95
CA LYS A 188 -8.12 0.74 -15.65
C LYS A 188 -7.40 1.36 -14.44
N SER A 189 -6.34 2.12 -14.66
CA SER A 189 -5.58 2.78 -13.60
C SER A 189 -5.00 4.12 -14.02
N VAL A 190 -4.81 5.00 -13.05
CA VAL A 190 -4.14 6.30 -13.21
C VAL A 190 -3.13 6.48 -12.09
N THR A 191 -2.01 7.14 -12.39
CA THR A 191 -0.98 7.43 -11.39
C THR A 191 -0.71 8.92 -11.36
N PHE A 192 -0.57 9.47 -10.16
CA PHE A 192 -0.30 10.89 -9.92
C PHE A 192 0.62 11.08 -8.73
N ALA A 193 1.06 12.31 -8.51
CA ALA A 193 1.89 12.69 -7.38
C ALA A 193 1.37 13.99 -6.75
N CYS A 194 1.61 14.17 -5.46
CA CYS A 194 1.50 15.49 -4.83
C CYS A 194 2.78 16.30 -5.04
N GLY A 195 2.67 17.63 -4.97
CA GLY A 195 3.83 18.51 -5.08
C GLY A 195 4.85 18.31 -3.98
N ASP A 196 5.94 19.06 -4.05
CA ASP A 196 6.98 19.02 -3.02
C ASP A 196 6.45 19.55 -1.68
N ASN A 197 6.74 18.81 -0.61
CA ASN A 197 6.27 19.08 0.76
C ASN A 197 4.75 18.99 0.95
N GLU A 198 4.06 18.30 0.05
CA GLU A 198 2.63 18.03 0.14
C GLU A 198 2.34 16.56 0.47
N THR A 199 1.25 16.34 1.20
CA THR A 199 0.74 15.03 1.58
C THR A 199 -0.67 14.83 1.02
N LEU A 200 -0.98 13.59 0.69
CA LEU A 200 -2.30 13.21 0.20
C LEU A 200 -3.33 13.29 1.33
N SER A 201 -4.52 13.77 1.01
CA SER A 201 -5.71 13.73 1.85
C SER A 201 -6.88 13.14 1.06
N PRO A 202 -7.69 12.23 1.64
CA PRO A 202 -7.52 11.66 2.98
C PRO A 202 -6.22 10.86 3.10
N GLU A 203 -5.65 10.80 4.32
CA GLU A 203 -4.36 10.13 4.54
C GLU A 203 -4.46 8.59 4.48
N LEU A 204 -5.64 8.06 4.83
CA LEU A 204 -5.99 6.64 4.71
C LEU A 204 -6.33 6.31 3.26
N PHE A 205 -5.70 5.28 2.68
CA PHE A 205 -5.85 4.94 1.26
C PHE A 205 -7.13 4.18 0.92
N ASP A 206 -7.84 3.69 1.93
CA ASP A 206 -9.19 3.16 1.81
C ASP A 206 -10.27 4.25 1.99
N MET A 207 -9.87 5.52 2.09
CA MET A 207 -10.77 6.68 2.20
C MET A 207 -10.64 7.59 0.99
N VAL A 208 -11.74 8.25 0.62
CA VAL A 208 -11.80 9.17 -0.53
C VAL A 208 -12.81 10.28 -0.29
N PHE A 209 -12.64 11.44 -0.93
CA PHE A 209 -13.73 12.41 -1.02
C PHE A 209 -14.66 12.04 -2.17
N SER A 210 -15.95 11.89 -1.88
CA SER A 210 -16.93 11.33 -2.81
C SER A 210 -17.43 12.30 -3.87
N THR A 211 -17.05 13.57 -3.80
CA THR A 211 -17.49 14.62 -4.72
C THR A 211 -16.33 15.52 -5.16
N LYS A 212 -16.54 16.26 -6.26
CA LYS A 212 -15.55 17.20 -6.83
C LYS A 212 -15.20 18.38 -5.91
N GLU A 213 -16.05 18.65 -4.93
CA GLU A 213 -15.86 19.68 -3.91
C GLU A 213 -14.77 19.28 -2.91
N CYS A 214 -14.54 17.97 -2.75
CA CYS A 214 -13.51 17.38 -1.90
C CYS A 214 -13.69 17.68 -0.40
N THR A 215 -14.93 17.71 0.09
CA THR A 215 -15.23 18.16 1.47
C THR A 215 -15.50 17.02 2.44
N THR A 216 -16.26 16.01 2.01
CA THR A 216 -16.72 14.92 2.88
C THR A 216 -16.05 13.62 2.47
N SER A 217 -15.26 13.04 3.38
CA SER A 217 -14.59 11.76 3.15
C SER A 217 -15.46 10.59 3.59
N SER A 218 -15.41 9.49 2.84
CA SER A 218 -16.02 8.20 3.19
C SER A 218 -15.12 7.06 2.69
N THR A 219 -15.50 5.81 2.92
CA THR A 219 -14.70 4.68 2.44
C THR A 219 -14.74 4.61 0.92
N LEU A 220 -13.63 4.23 0.30
CA LEU A 220 -13.50 4.09 -1.15
C LEU A 220 -14.42 2.98 -1.68
N ALA A 221 -14.55 1.89 -0.93
CA ALA A 221 -15.35 0.73 -1.30
C ALA A 221 -16.87 1.03 -1.38
N GLU A 222 -17.38 1.99 -0.59
CA GLU A 222 -18.77 2.47 -0.71
C GLU A 222 -19.07 3.10 -2.08
N HIS A 223 -18.06 3.69 -2.71
CA HIS A 223 -18.21 4.33 -4.02
C HIS A 223 -17.83 3.41 -5.17
N LEU A 224 -16.75 2.66 -5.05
CA LEU A 224 -16.26 1.78 -6.10
C LEU A 224 -15.73 0.48 -5.48
N SER A 225 -16.54 -0.58 -5.56
CA SER A 225 -16.10 -1.91 -5.15
C SER A 225 -14.93 -2.36 -6.02
N GLY A 226 -13.87 -2.87 -5.38
CA GLY A 226 -12.65 -3.28 -6.08
C GLY A 226 -11.76 -2.13 -6.55
N ALA A 227 -12.03 -0.89 -6.14
CA ALA A 227 -11.08 0.20 -6.30
C ALA A 227 -9.99 0.15 -5.21
N SER A 228 -8.79 0.60 -5.56
CA SER A 228 -7.66 0.67 -4.63
C SER A 228 -6.76 1.87 -4.91
N LEU A 229 -6.07 2.32 -3.87
CA LEU A 229 -5.01 3.31 -3.96
C LEU A 229 -3.74 2.75 -3.31
N VAL A 230 -2.64 2.76 -4.05
CA VAL A 230 -1.34 2.22 -3.59
C VAL A 230 -0.20 3.20 -3.88
N GLN A 231 0.89 3.09 -3.12
CA GLN A 231 2.06 3.94 -3.30
C GLN A 231 3.18 3.25 -4.08
N HIS A 232 3.85 4.05 -4.90
CA HIS A 232 5.06 3.69 -5.63
C HIS A 232 6.17 4.67 -5.30
N ALA A 233 7.41 4.22 -5.46
CA ALA A 233 8.54 5.14 -5.55
C ALA A 233 8.37 6.04 -6.79
N ARG A 234 8.66 7.34 -6.66
CA ARG A 234 8.70 8.24 -7.83
C ARG A 234 9.90 7.99 -8.72
N THR A 235 11.03 7.64 -8.12
CA THR A 235 12.28 7.40 -8.84
C THR A 235 12.92 6.13 -8.33
N ASN A 236 13.92 5.63 -9.06
CA ASN A 236 14.73 4.49 -8.60
C ASN A 236 15.77 4.91 -7.55
N ALA A 237 15.82 6.18 -7.16
CA ALA A 237 16.76 6.65 -6.16
C ALA A 237 16.34 6.15 -4.78
N ALA A 238 17.25 5.42 -4.11
CA ALA A 238 16.97 4.80 -2.81
C ALA A 238 16.58 5.81 -1.71
N ASP A 239 17.03 7.07 -1.84
CA ASP A 239 16.75 8.13 -0.88
C ASP A 239 15.51 8.98 -1.23
N ASP A 240 14.89 8.75 -2.39
CA ASP A 240 13.69 9.50 -2.79
C ASP A 240 12.45 8.96 -2.07
N LYS A 241 12.12 9.64 -0.97
CA LYS A 241 10.96 9.34 -0.14
C LYS A 241 9.67 9.99 -0.67
N LYS A 242 9.60 10.35 -1.96
CA LYS A 242 8.39 10.95 -2.53
C LYS A 242 7.48 9.87 -3.14
N PRO A 243 6.22 9.73 -2.69
CA PRO A 243 5.29 8.77 -3.25
C PRO A 243 4.68 9.25 -4.56
N ALA A 244 4.54 8.35 -5.52
CA ALA A 244 3.47 8.40 -6.50
C ALA A 244 2.31 7.52 -6.03
N TYR A 245 1.08 7.89 -6.39
CA TYR A 245 -0.14 7.19 -5.99
C TYR A 245 -0.81 6.63 -7.24
N THR A 246 -1.03 5.32 -7.27
CA THR A 246 -1.77 4.66 -8.34
C THR A 246 -3.15 4.32 -7.85
N PHE A 247 -4.16 4.91 -8.48
CA PHE A 247 -5.56 4.53 -8.33
C PHE A 247 -5.91 3.50 -9.40
N SER A 248 -6.55 2.40 -9.01
CA SER A 248 -6.98 1.35 -9.94
C SER A 248 -8.35 0.80 -9.61
N VAL A 249 -9.03 0.23 -10.60
CA VAL A 249 -10.29 -0.49 -10.44
C VAL A 249 -10.20 -1.87 -11.08
N THR A 250 -10.81 -2.88 -10.46
CA THR A 250 -10.94 -4.23 -11.06
C THR A 250 -12.05 -4.29 -12.11
N SER A 251 -13.13 -3.53 -11.91
CA SER A 251 -14.24 -3.37 -12.86
C SER A 251 -14.71 -1.91 -12.91
N LEU A 252 -15.39 -1.53 -13.99
CA LEU A 252 -16.00 -0.20 -14.07
C LEU A 252 -17.37 -0.21 -13.36
N PRO A 253 -17.76 0.90 -12.72
CA PRO A 253 -19.07 1.03 -12.10
C PRO A 253 -20.21 1.05 -13.12
N THR A 254 -21.43 0.77 -12.68
CA THR A 254 -22.64 0.89 -13.53
C THR A 254 -22.92 2.33 -13.95
N GLU A 255 -22.59 3.29 -13.08
CA GLU A 255 -22.75 4.71 -13.33
C GLU A 255 -21.40 5.40 -13.24
N GLU A 256 -21.22 6.45 -14.04
CA GLU A 256 -20.02 7.27 -14.00
C GLU A 256 -19.86 7.91 -12.61
N LYS A 257 -18.64 7.86 -12.07
CA LYS A 257 -18.32 8.47 -10.77
C LYS A 257 -17.15 9.42 -10.87
N THR A 258 -17.14 10.45 -10.04
CA THR A 258 -15.98 11.33 -9.85
C THR A 258 -15.54 11.28 -8.40
N LEU A 259 -14.33 10.81 -8.17
CA LEU A 259 -13.69 10.79 -6.86
C LEU A 259 -12.70 11.92 -6.73
N CYS A 260 -12.45 12.39 -5.51
CA CYS A 260 -11.47 13.42 -5.24
C CYS A 260 -10.46 13.03 -4.16
N TYR A 261 -9.21 13.42 -4.39
CA TYR A 261 -8.16 13.55 -3.39
C TYR A 261 -7.62 14.98 -3.36
N GLN A 262 -6.97 15.35 -2.27
CA GLN A 262 -6.30 16.64 -2.12
C GLN A 262 -4.82 16.44 -1.85
N CYS A 263 -3.98 17.31 -2.39
CA CYS A 263 -2.59 17.48 -1.97
C CYS A 263 -2.52 18.71 -1.07
N THR A 264 -2.08 18.50 0.17
CA THR A 264 -2.12 19.49 1.24
C THR A 264 -0.73 19.73 1.78
N LYS A 265 -0.38 20.99 2.06
CA LYS A 265 0.87 21.34 2.73
C LYS A 265 0.71 21.16 4.24
N LYS A 266 1.70 20.58 4.93
CA LYS A 266 1.69 20.36 6.40
C LYS A 266 1.29 21.59 7.24
N ASN A 267 1.60 22.82 6.77
CA ASN A 267 1.32 24.05 7.51
C ASN A 267 -0.12 24.58 7.33
N ALA A 268 -0.90 24.06 6.37
CA ALA A 268 -2.26 24.52 6.09
C ALA A 268 -3.30 23.94 7.09
N GLN A 269 -3.02 22.77 7.69
CA GLN A 269 -3.87 22.15 8.71
C GLN A 269 -3.98 23.00 9.99
N MET A 270 -3.03 23.89 10.28
CA MET A 270 -2.99 24.67 11.53
C MET A 270 -3.66 26.05 11.46
N LYS A 271 -4.09 26.53 10.28
CA LYS A 271 -4.55 27.92 10.11
C LYS A 271 -5.93 28.11 9.50
N GLY A 272 -6.67 27.04 9.19
CA GLY A 272 -8.02 27.18 8.62
C GLY A 272 -8.08 27.97 7.30
N GLU A 273 -6.94 28.12 6.60
CA GLU A 273 -6.87 28.84 5.34
C GLU A 273 -7.21 27.90 4.19
N ALA A 274 -8.37 28.12 3.57
CA ALA A 274 -8.85 27.44 2.37
C ALA A 274 -8.01 27.71 1.09
N GLN A 275 -6.76 28.18 1.21
CA GLN A 275 -6.02 28.80 0.11
C GLN A 275 -4.84 27.98 -0.44
N ASN A 276 -4.58 26.76 0.06
CA ASN A 276 -3.41 25.96 -0.37
C ASN A 276 -3.73 24.46 -0.52
N THR A 277 -4.88 24.11 -1.09
CA THR A 277 -5.19 22.71 -1.42
C THR A 277 -5.27 22.51 -2.93
N CYS A 278 -4.49 21.56 -3.42
CA CYS A 278 -4.54 21.11 -4.81
C CYS A 278 -5.50 19.93 -4.94
N LYS A 279 -6.38 19.91 -5.93
CA LYS A 279 -7.35 18.82 -6.13
C LYS A 279 -6.87 17.83 -7.17
N VAL A 280 -7.10 16.54 -6.92
CA VAL A 280 -6.94 15.46 -7.89
C VAL A 280 -8.31 14.84 -8.08
N LEU A 281 -8.94 15.08 -9.23
CA LEU A 281 -10.24 14.53 -9.60
C LEU A 281 -10.02 13.31 -10.48
N ILE A 282 -10.55 12.17 -10.06
CA ILE A 282 -10.49 10.93 -10.82
C ILE A 282 -11.90 10.60 -11.29
N LYS A 283 -12.12 10.78 -12.59
CA LYS A 283 -13.35 10.40 -13.28
C LYS A 283 -13.26 8.92 -13.67
N VAL A 284 -14.22 8.12 -13.22
CA VAL A 284 -14.32 6.69 -13.55
C VAL A 284 -15.53 6.49 -14.44
N ALA A 285 -15.28 6.13 -15.70
CA ALA A 285 -16.33 5.90 -16.68
C ALA A 285 -17.23 4.72 -16.25
N LYS A 286 -18.48 4.75 -16.69
CA LYS A 286 -19.38 3.59 -16.52
C LYS A 286 -18.92 2.40 -17.36
N GLN A 287 -19.33 1.21 -16.97
CA GLN A 287 -19.22 0.01 -17.79
C GLN A 287 -19.98 0.23 -19.10
N GLU A 288 -19.39 -0.19 -20.22
CA GLU A 288 -20.11 -0.28 -21.49
C GLU A 288 -21.15 -1.38 -21.35
N THR A 289 -22.43 -1.00 -21.34
CA THR A 289 -23.51 -1.94 -21.59
C THR A 289 -23.44 -2.31 -23.06
N ASP A 290 -23.19 -3.58 -23.31
CA ASP A 290 -23.37 -4.20 -24.61
C ASP A 290 -24.88 -4.26 -24.90
N THR A 291 -25.50 -3.11 -25.13
CA THR A 291 -26.80 -3.03 -25.77
C THR A 291 -26.56 -3.37 -27.23
N GLY A 292 -26.45 -4.68 -27.48
CA GLY A 292 -26.72 -5.26 -28.78
C GLY A 292 -28.05 -4.70 -29.25
N SER A 293 -27.97 -3.75 -30.18
CA SER A 293 -29.11 -3.22 -30.90
C SER A 293 -29.62 -4.30 -31.82
N THR A 294 -30.30 -5.30 -31.25
CA THR A 294 -31.26 -6.10 -32.00
C THR A 294 -32.47 -5.20 -32.20
N THR A 295 -32.39 -4.35 -33.22
CA THR A 295 -33.57 -3.71 -33.82
C THR A 295 -34.43 -4.85 -34.34
N VAL A 296 -35.33 -5.37 -33.49
CA VAL A 296 -36.44 -6.21 -33.94
C VAL A 296 -37.33 -5.28 -34.75
N ALA A 297 -37.32 -5.47 -36.07
CA ALA A 297 -38.27 -4.84 -36.97
C ALA A 297 -39.71 -5.16 -36.49
N PRO A 298 -40.65 -4.21 -36.55
CA PRO A 298 -42.02 -4.45 -36.13
C PRO A 298 -42.70 -5.51 -37.00
N PRO A 299 -43.65 -6.29 -36.45
CA PRO A 299 -44.37 -7.29 -37.22
C PRO A 299 -45.36 -6.57 -38.14
N ASN A 300 -45.13 -6.64 -39.45
CA ASN A 300 -46.16 -6.30 -40.42
C ASN A 300 -46.87 -7.59 -40.84
N GLU A 301 -48.13 -7.72 -40.41
CA GLU A 301 -49.09 -8.65 -40.98
C GLU A 301 -49.53 -8.15 -42.37
N SER A 302 -49.37 -9.00 -43.40
CA SER A 302 -50.35 -9.14 -44.49
C SER A 302 -49.99 -10.29 -45.45
N ARG A 303 -50.57 -11.47 -45.16
CA ARG A 303 -51.40 -12.31 -46.05
C ARG A 303 -50.95 -12.61 -47.51
N ALA A 304 -50.57 -13.88 -47.69
CA ALA A 304 -51.04 -14.90 -48.65
C ALA A 304 -50.60 -14.95 -50.15
N GLU A 305 -50.08 -16.16 -50.46
CA GLU A 305 -50.29 -17.02 -51.65
C GLU A 305 -49.63 -16.72 -53.01
N HIS A 306 -48.64 -17.54 -53.40
CA HIS A 306 -48.81 -18.69 -54.33
C HIS A 306 -47.44 -19.31 -54.71
N GLY A 307 -47.41 -20.63 -54.91
CA GLY A 307 -46.58 -21.23 -55.98
C GLY A 307 -45.43 -22.15 -55.54
N GLN A 308 -45.71 -23.45 -55.60
CA GLN A 308 -44.83 -24.59 -55.36
C GLN A 308 -44.05 -25.01 -56.63
N TRP A 309 -43.02 -25.85 -56.43
CA TRP A 309 -42.28 -26.72 -57.37
C TRP A 309 -41.00 -26.15 -58.02
N ASN A 310 -39.80 -26.62 -57.61
CA ASN A 310 -39.18 -27.81 -58.21
C ASN A 310 -37.76 -28.12 -57.66
N THR A 311 -37.49 -29.41 -57.65
CA THR A 311 -36.27 -30.18 -57.34
C THR A 311 -35.07 -29.87 -58.25
N ALA A 312 -33.84 -29.95 -57.72
CA ALA A 312 -32.71 -30.66 -58.36
C ALA A 312 -31.50 -30.82 -57.42
N LEU A 313 -31.18 -32.08 -57.14
CA LEU A 313 -29.88 -32.59 -56.71
C LEU A 313 -28.86 -32.43 -57.85
N MET A 314 -27.62 -32.01 -57.60
CA MET A 314 -26.43 -32.53 -58.31
C MET A 314 -25.17 -32.45 -57.43
N ILE A 315 -24.40 -33.52 -57.52
CA ILE A 315 -23.22 -33.94 -56.77
C ILE A 315 -21.93 -33.58 -57.57
N SER A 316 -20.76 -33.66 -56.91
CA SER A 316 -19.40 -33.86 -57.48
C SER A 316 -18.63 -32.61 -57.97
N LEU A 317 -17.30 -32.45 -57.84
CA LEU A 317 -16.16 -33.26 -57.34
C LEU A 317 -14.95 -32.31 -57.12
N ILE A 318 -14.21 -32.51 -56.02
CA ILE A 318 -12.74 -32.62 -55.86
C ILE A 318 -11.81 -31.75 -56.73
N THR A 319 -10.88 -31.01 -56.10
CA THR A 319 -9.41 -31.27 -56.17
C THR A 319 -8.61 -30.34 -55.24
N ILE A 320 -7.76 -30.98 -54.40
CA ILE A 320 -6.65 -30.39 -53.64
C ILE A 320 -5.38 -30.49 -54.51
N PRO A 321 -4.39 -29.61 -54.34
CA PRO A 321 -3.02 -30.12 -54.25
C PRO A 321 -2.25 -29.55 -53.04
N VAL A 322 -1.78 -30.48 -52.21
CA VAL A 322 -0.57 -30.37 -51.38
C VAL A 322 0.59 -30.87 -52.26
N VAL A 323 1.83 -30.43 -51.97
CA VAL A 323 3.19 -30.90 -52.41
C VAL A 323 3.96 -29.71 -53.03
N LEU A 324 5.21 -29.35 -52.70
CA LEU A 324 6.29 -29.91 -51.88
C LEU A 324 7.35 -28.82 -51.59
N MET A 325 8.17 -29.08 -50.58
CA MET A 325 9.52 -28.54 -50.29
C MET A 325 10.41 -28.15 -51.49
N LYS A 326 11.27 -27.15 -51.28
CA LYS A 326 12.72 -27.32 -51.42
C LYS A 326 13.53 -26.27 -50.66
N MET A 327 14.59 -26.77 -50.04
CA MET A 327 15.63 -26.08 -49.30
C MET A 327 16.37 -25.06 -50.17
N LEU A 328 16.74 -23.93 -49.55
CA LEU A 328 18.05 -23.27 -49.63
C LEU A 328 18.21 -22.39 -48.39
#